data_AF-A0AAP2QBN9-F1
#
_entry.id   AF-A0AAP2QBN9-F1
#
_cell.length_a   1.000
_cell.length_b   1.000
_cell.length_c   1.000
_cell.angle_alpha   90.00
_cell.angle_beta   90.00
_cell.angle_gamma   90.00
#
_symmetry.space_group_name_H-M   'P 1'
#
loop_
_entity.id
_entity.type
_entity.pdbx_description
1 polymer ?
#
loop_
_entity_poly.entity_id
_entity_poly.type
_entity_poly.pdbx_seq_one_letter_code
_entity_poly.pdbx_strand_id
1 'polypeptide(L)' 'ARRPYAPGQHGPNSRGKKSEYGLQMSEKQKLRFIYGLNERQFRNLFVRASKIKEGKHGVNFMILLERRLDNVV' A
#
# COMPACT_ATOMS: atom_id res chain seq x y z
N ALA A 1 9.35 -4.02 -25.24
CA ALA A 1 7.89 -4.21 -25.12
C ALA A 1 7.47 -4.18 -23.65
N ARG A 2 6.47 -3.38 -23.27
CA ARG A 2 5.90 -3.39 -21.91
C ARG A 2 5.16 -4.72 -21.72
N ARG A 3 5.52 -5.48 -20.68
CA ARG A 3 4.92 -6.78 -20.37
C ARG A 3 3.87 -6.60 -19.26
N PRO A 4 2.56 -6.81 -19.52
CA PRO A 4 1.50 -6.56 -18.55
C PRO A 4 1.28 -7.72 -17.55
N TYR A 5 2.34 -8.45 -17.21
CA TYR A 5 2.31 -9.60 -16.31
C TYR A 5 3.39 -9.48 -15.23
N ALA A 6 3.23 -10.23 -14.13
CA ALA A 6 4.17 -10.20 -13.02
C ALA A 6 5.61 -10.53 -13.49
N PRO A 7 6.66 -9.96 -12.87
CA PRO A 7 8.03 -10.29 -13.21
C PRO A 7 8.36 -11.77 -12.88
N GLY A 8 9.38 -12.31 -13.54
CA GLY A 8 9.89 -13.67 -13.32
C GLY A 8 9.37 -14.72 -14.32
N GLN A 9 9.99 -15.90 -14.32
CA GLN A 9 9.71 -17.00 -15.26
C GLN A 9 8.24 -17.47 -15.22
N HIS A 10 7.60 -17.41 -14.05
CA HIS A 10 6.21 -17.80 -13.87
C HIS A 10 5.20 -16.68 -14.19
N GLY A 11 5.67 -15.47 -14.51
CA GLY A 11 4.81 -14.30 -14.75
C GLY A 11 3.69 -14.51 -15.78
N PRO A 12 3.97 -15.08 -16.96
CA PRO A 12 2.94 -15.32 -17.99
C PRO A 12 1.86 -16.33 -17.57
N ASN A 13 2.23 -17.34 -16.79
CA ASN A 13 1.37 -18.49 -16.48
C ASN A 13 0.80 -18.47 -15.04
N SER A 14 1.26 -17.57 -14.18
CA SER A 14 0.81 -17.44 -12.78
C SER A 14 -0.41 -16.51 -12.69
N ARG A 15 -1.60 -17.07 -13.01
CA ARG A 15 -2.90 -16.37 -12.87
C ARG A 15 -3.86 -17.08 -11.92
N GLY A 16 -3.33 -17.68 -10.84
CA GLY A 16 -4.16 -18.25 -9.78
C GLY A 16 -5.01 -17.18 -9.07
N LYS A 17 -6.20 -17.57 -8.60
CA LYS A 17 -7.05 -16.70 -7.77
C LYS A 17 -6.29 -16.33 -6.49
N LYS A 18 -6.11 -15.03 -6.23
CA LYS A 18 -5.48 -14.56 -5.00
C LYS A 18 -6.40 -14.82 -3.81
N SER A 19 -5.82 -15.16 -2.66
CA SER A 19 -6.55 -15.18 -1.39
C SER A 19 -6.91 -13.75 -0.97
N GLU A 20 -7.87 -13.61 -0.04
CA GLU A 20 -8.24 -12.31 0.52
C GLU A 20 -7.03 -11.61 1.16
N TYR A 21 -6.24 -12.35 1.93
CA TYR A 21 -4.98 -11.85 2.49
C TYR A 21 -4.01 -11.38 1.38
N GLY A 22 -3.89 -12.14 0.29
CA GLY A 22 -3.05 -11.77 -0.85
C GLY A 22 -3.53 -10.50 -1.56
N LEU A 23 -4.85 -10.28 -1.61
CA LEU A 23 -5.44 -9.04 -2.13
C LEU A 23 -5.09 -7.86 -1.22
N GLN A 24 -5.33 -7.99 0.09
CA GLN A 24 -5.00 -6.93 1.07
C GLN A 24 -3.50 -6.62 1.08
N MET A 25 -2.64 -7.64 1.03
CA MET A 25 -1.20 -7.47 0.93
C MET A 25 -0.81 -6.73 -0.35
N SER A 26 -1.41 -7.08 -1.50
CA SER A 26 -1.16 -6.41 -2.78
C SER A 26 -1.54 -4.93 -2.72
N GLU A 27 -2.68 -4.58 -2.13
CA GLU A 27 -3.10 -3.19 -1.96
C GLU A 27 -2.19 -2.42 -0.98
N LYS A 28 -1.81 -3.04 0.14
CA LYS A 28 -0.84 -2.47 1.08
C LYS A 28 0.49 -2.16 0.38
N GLN A 29 1.02 -3.11 -0.39
CA GLN A 29 2.28 -2.93 -1.10
C GLN A 29 2.16 -1.87 -2.19
N LYS A 30 1.03 -1.82 -2.91
CA LYS A 30 0.77 -0.78 -3.92
C LYS A 30 0.87 0.61 -3.30
N LEU A 31 0.16 0.87 -2.19
CA LEU A 31 0.23 2.14 -1.48
C LEU A 31 1.65 2.44 -0.98
N ARG A 32 2.30 1.46 -0.36
CA ARG A 32 3.67 1.64 0.15
C ARG A 32 4.66 2.05 -0.94
N PHE A 33 4.54 1.46 -2.13
CA PHE A 33 5.37 1.81 -3.27
C PHE A 33 5.03 3.17 -3.87
N ILE A 34 3.74 3.54 -3.94
CA ILE A 34 3.30 4.85 -4.43
C ILE A 34 3.90 5.98 -3.58
N TYR A 35 3.80 5.88 -2.26
CA TYR A 35 4.32 6.90 -1.32
C TYR A 35 5.80 6.71 -0.99
N GLY A 36 6.51 5.76 -1.61
CA GLY A 36 7.96 5.58 -1.43
C GLY A 36 8.41 5.23 0.00
N LEU A 37 7.58 4.54 0.80
CA LEU A 37 7.84 4.34 2.23
C LEU A 37 8.48 2.98 2.56
N ASN A 38 9.29 2.99 3.62
CA ASN A 38 9.68 1.75 4.29
C ASN A 38 8.49 1.14 5.03
N GLU A 39 8.43 -0.19 5.10
CA GLU A 39 7.32 -0.91 5.75
C GLU A 39 7.11 -0.48 7.21
N ARG A 40 8.21 -0.24 7.96
CA ARG A 40 8.15 0.25 9.33
C ARG A 40 7.49 1.63 9.43
N GLN A 41 7.84 2.56 8.53
CA GLN A 41 7.26 3.90 8.52
C GLN A 41 5.78 3.85 8.14
N PHE A 42 5.43 3.06 7.13
CA PHE A 42 4.05 2.83 6.69
C PHE A 42 3.19 2.26 7.85
N ARG A 43 3.67 1.19 8.51
CA ARG A 43 2.99 0.60 9.67
C ARG A 43 2.85 1.60 10.82
N ASN A 44 3.86 2.40 11.10
CA ASN A 44 3.79 3.41 12.16
C ASN A 44 2.72 4.47 11.86
N LEU A 45 2.59 4.92 10.60
CA LEU A 45 1.54 5.85 10.19
C LEU A 45 0.15 5.22 10.31
N PHE A 46 0.01 3.96 9.93
CA PHE A 46 -1.24 3.22 10.10
C PHE A 46 -1.64 3.14 11.58
N VAL A 47 -0.71 2.80 12.48
CA VAL A 47 -0.96 2.79 13.93
C VAL A 47 -1.24 4.19 14.49
N ARG A 48 -0.68 5.26 13.91
CA ARG A 48 -1.04 6.63 14.30
C ARG A 48 -2.46 6.98 13.86
N ALA A 49 -2.84 6.58 12.64
CA ALA A 49 -4.20 6.77 12.13
C ALA A 49 -5.26 6.03 12.97
N SER A 50 -4.91 4.91 13.61
CA SER A 50 -5.86 4.16 14.46
C SER A 50 -6.08 4.80 15.83
N LYS A 51 -5.21 5.72 16.23
CA LYS A 51 -5.34 6.48 17.48
C LYS A 51 -6.21 7.74 17.34
N ILE A 52 -6.54 8.13 16.11
CA ILE A 52 -7.43 9.26 15.85
C ILE A 52 -8.86 8.80 16.16
N LYS A 53 -9.47 9.42 17.16
CA LYS A 53 -10.80 9.02 17.69
C LYS A 53 -11.94 9.26 16.70
N GLU A 54 -11.80 10.29 15.87
CA GLU A 54 -12.85 10.75 14.97
C GLU A 54 -12.56 10.33 13.52
N GLY A 55 -13.63 10.05 12.77
CA GLY A 55 -13.55 9.72 11.35
C GLY A 55 -13.22 8.26 11.05
N LYS A 56 -13.18 7.93 9.75
CA LYS A 56 -12.87 6.58 9.27
C LYS A 56 -11.36 6.37 9.25
N HIS A 57 -10.90 5.25 9.82
CA HIS A 57 -9.49 4.90 9.93
C HIS A 57 -8.73 5.00 8.59
N GLY A 58 -9.29 4.46 7.51
CA GLY A 58 -8.67 4.52 6.18
C GLY A 58 -8.51 5.94 5.63
N VAL A 59 -9.51 6.81 5.87
CA VAL A 59 -9.46 8.22 5.43
C VAL A 59 -8.37 8.96 6.20
N ASN A 60 -8.34 8.78 7.52
CA ASN A 60 -7.30 9.37 8.38
C ASN A 60 -5.90 8.91 7.98
N PHE A 61 -5.75 7.63 7.62
CA PHE A 61 -4.47 7.09 7.14
C PHE A 61 -4.02 7.74 5.83
N MET A 62 -4.93 7.91 4.85
CA MET A 62 -4.62 8.58 3.59
C MET A 62 -4.27 10.05 3.81
N ILE A 63 -5.01 10.77 4.67
CA ILE A 63 -4.68 12.16 5.03
C ILE A 63 -3.26 12.25 5.61
N LEU A 64 -2.85 11.33 6.48
CA LEU A 64 -1.51 11.33 7.06
C LEU A 64 -0.41 11.03 6.03
N LEU A 65 -0.69 10.23 5.01
CA LEU A 65 0.24 9.99 3.90
C LEU A 65 0.39 11.23 3.02
N GLU A 66 -0.73 11.87 2.66
CA GLU A 66 -0.73 13.06 1.80
C GLU A 66 -0.07 14.27 2.44
N ARG A 67 -0.16 14.41 3.77
CA ARG A 67 0.40 15.55 4.52
C ARG A 67 1.89 15.47 4.78
N ARG A 68 2.58 14.42 4.33
CA ARG A 68 4.02 14.31 4.56
C ARG A 68 4.78 15.31 3.69
N LEU A 69 5.84 15.91 4.24
CA LEU A 69 6.65 16.90 3.53
C LEU A 69 7.23 16.36 2.20
N ASP A 70 7.68 15.11 2.18
CA ASP A 70 8.22 14.44 1.00
C ASP A 70 7.18 14.14 -0.09
N ASN A 71 5.88 14.19 0.25
CA ASN A 71 4.79 13.98 -0.71
C ASN A 71 4.18 15.30 -1.21
N VAL A 72 4.36 16.41 -0.47
CA VAL A 72 3.84 17.73 -0.82
C VAL A 72 4.75 18.48 -1.82
N VAL A 73 6.05 18.20 -1.78
CA VAL A 73 7.08 18.82 -2.65
C VAL A 73 7.20 18.07 -3.97
#